data_AF-A0A6N7TSR1-F1
#
_entry.id   AF-A0A6N7TSR1-F1
#
_cell.length_a   1.000
_cell.length_b   1.000
_cell.length_c   1.000
_cell.angle_alpha   90.00
_cell.angle_beta   90.00
_cell.angle_gamma   90.00
#
_symmetry.space_group_name_H-M   'P 1'
#
loop_
_entity.id
_entity.type
_entity.pdbx_description
1 polymer ?
#
loop_
_entity_poly.entity_id
_entity_poly.type
_entity_poly.pdbx_seq_one_letter_code
_entity_poly.pdbx_strand_id
1 'polypeptide(L)'
;MKDITDRLADGEYTSYEAARQLALAQSMEKELKRQIEALKDFLTEKMDAKEHLTTEIGTVAAKHGSEPRWKVKDAVAFAQWLETHGEESSVEQVPYPVEWATKPDAIEHLIGQHGGEQPAGVELSRGTGDTVAVSKVKEWSQIFNDQKAQSQARQLLGITSGDSAGDEDGKAEEYWA
;
A
#
# COMPACT_ATOMS: atom_id res chain seq x y z
N MET A 1 -3.79 24.25 -16.32
CA MET A 1 -3.05 24.50 -15.06
C MET A 1 -1.64 24.03 -15.33
N LYS A 2 -0.62 24.90 -15.26
CA LYS A 2 0.78 24.48 -15.49
C LYS A 2 1.17 23.49 -14.39
N ASP A 3 1.80 22.40 -14.77
CA ASP A 3 2.30 21.40 -13.81
C ASP A 3 3.51 21.98 -13.04
N ILE A 4 3.80 21.44 -11.86
CA ILE A 4 4.99 21.81 -11.06
C ILE A 4 6.27 21.56 -11.88
N THR A 5 6.26 20.53 -12.74
CA THR A 5 7.34 20.24 -13.68
C THR A 5 7.58 21.38 -14.68
N ASP A 6 6.52 21.97 -15.24
CA ASP A 6 6.60 23.11 -16.15
C ASP A 6 7.17 24.36 -15.43
N ARG A 7 6.73 24.58 -14.18
CA ARG A 7 7.14 25.76 -13.38
C ARG A 7 8.57 25.66 -12.85
N LEU A 8 9.04 24.45 -12.56
CA LEU A 8 10.44 24.18 -12.23
C LEU A 8 11.35 24.37 -13.46
N ALA A 9 10.89 23.97 -14.65
CA ALA A 9 11.61 24.16 -15.90
C ALA A 9 11.70 25.64 -16.30
N ASP A 10 10.66 26.43 -16.04
CA ASP A 10 10.60 27.88 -16.30
C ASP A 10 11.46 28.70 -15.29
N GLY A 11 12.04 28.07 -14.27
CA GLY A 11 12.83 28.74 -13.23
C GLY A 11 12.01 29.65 -12.31
N GLU A 12 10.67 29.46 -12.28
CA GLU A 12 9.73 30.27 -11.50
C GLU A 12 9.84 30.02 -9.98
N TYR A 13 10.59 28.99 -9.57
CA TYR A 13 10.78 28.64 -8.16
C TYR A 13 12.21 28.88 -7.68
N THR A 14 12.32 29.57 -6.55
CA THR A 14 13.56 29.54 -5.76
C THR A 14 13.74 28.17 -5.11
N SER A 15 14.99 27.75 -4.85
CA SER A 15 15.29 26.48 -4.16
C SER A 15 14.58 26.36 -2.81
N TYR A 16 14.35 27.50 -2.13
CA TYR A 16 13.61 27.56 -0.87
C TYR A 16 12.11 27.28 -1.05
N GLU A 17 11.48 27.86 -2.07
CA GLU A 17 10.06 27.61 -2.36
C GLU A 17 9.82 26.17 -2.81
N ALA A 18 10.71 25.62 -3.62
CA ALA A 18 10.65 24.21 -4.01
C ALA A 18 10.78 23.27 -2.79
N ALA A 19 11.71 23.55 -1.87
CA ALA A 19 11.87 22.79 -0.64
C ALA A 19 10.62 22.89 0.27
N ARG A 20 10.03 24.08 0.38
CA ARG A 20 8.79 24.30 1.15
C ARG A 20 7.62 23.51 0.56
N GLN A 21 7.45 23.53 -0.76
CA GLN A 21 6.39 22.79 -1.44
C GLN A 21 6.59 21.27 -1.30
N LEU A 22 7.82 20.78 -1.41
CA LEU A 22 8.13 19.37 -1.19
C LEU A 22 7.77 18.93 0.24
N ALA A 23 8.16 19.70 1.25
CA ALA A 23 7.85 19.41 2.65
C ALA A 23 6.34 19.38 2.93
N LEU A 24 5.60 20.32 2.32
CA LEU A 24 4.14 20.34 2.38
C LEU A 24 3.54 19.07 1.72
N ALA A 25 3.97 18.74 0.51
CA ALA A 25 3.49 17.57 -0.22
C ALA A 25 3.76 16.25 0.54
N GLN A 26 4.94 16.10 1.14
CA GLN A 26 5.26 14.94 1.98
C GLN A 26 4.40 14.86 3.24
N SER A 27 4.05 16.00 3.84
CA SER A 27 3.18 16.03 5.01
C SER A 27 1.75 15.62 4.65
N MET A 28 1.24 16.10 3.51
CA MET A 28 -0.05 15.69 2.97
C MET A 28 -0.06 14.20 2.60
N GLU A 29 1.03 13.69 2.01
CA GLU A 29 1.16 12.27 1.66
C GLU A 29 1.07 11.38 2.91
N LYS A 30 1.73 11.76 4.01
CA LYS A 30 1.66 11.02 5.28
C LYS A 30 0.24 10.97 5.83
N GLU A 31 -0.46 12.10 5.82
CA GLU A 31 -1.85 12.16 6.31
C GLU A 31 -2.80 11.35 5.42
N LEU A 32 -2.66 11.47 4.10
CA LEU A 32 -3.44 10.66 3.15
C LEU A 32 -3.18 9.17 3.33
N LYS A 33 -1.93 8.74 3.53
CA LYS A 33 -1.61 7.34 3.81
C LYS A 33 -2.30 6.86 5.09
N ARG A 34 -2.26 7.65 6.15
CA ARG A 34 -2.95 7.33 7.41
C ARG A 34 -4.45 7.16 7.22
N GLN A 35 -5.09 8.05 6.45
CA GLN A 35 -6.52 7.96 6.16
C GLN A 35 -6.86 6.78 5.25
N ILE A 36 -6.02 6.48 4.26
CA ILE A 36 -6.18 5.29 3.40
C ILE A 36 -6.16 4.03 4.24
N GLU A 37 -5.23 3.88 5.18
CA GLU A 37 -5.18 2.72 6.06
C GLU A 37 -6.43 2.64 6.94
N ALA A 38 -6.87 3.75 7.55
CA ALA A 38 -8.12 3.77 8.32
C ALA A 38 -9.36 3.38 7.49
N LEU A 39 -9.44 3.81 6.22
CA LEU A 39 -10.52 3.44 5.31
C LEU A 39 -10.44 1.96 4.91
N LYS A 40 -9.23 1.42 4.70
CA LYS A 40 -9.04 -0.02 4.44
C LYS A 40 -9.46 -0.85 5.63
N ASP A 41 -9.08 -0.46 6.85
CA ASP A 41 -9.46 -1.16 8.07
C ASP A 41 -10.98 -1.19 8.23
N PHE A 42 -11.63 -0.04 8.06
CA PHE A 42 -13.10 0.06 8.08
C PHE A 42 -13.76 -0.84 7.02
N LEU A 43 -13.27 -0.81 5.79
CA LEU A 43 -13.85 -1.63 4.71
C LEU A 43 -13.56 -3.12 4.90
N THR A 44 -12.42 -3.48 5.47
CA THR A 44 -12.10 -4.88 5.80
C THR A 44 -13.05 -5.43 6.86
N GLU A 45 -13.50 -4.61 7.81
CA GLU A 45 -14.50 -5.01 8.82
C GLU A 45 -15.92 -5.12 8.25
N LYS A 46 -16.25 -4.33 7.21
CA LYS A 46 -17.62 -4.22 6.69
C LYS A 46 -17.91 -5.03 5.44
N MET A 47 -16.90 -5.36 4.65
CA MET A 47 -17.08 -6.10 3.40
C MET A 47 -16.99 -7.60 3.64
N ASP A 48 -17.88 -8.35 3.00
CA ASP A 48 -17.84 -9.80 3.01
C ASP A 48 -16.75 -10.36 2.09
N ALA A 49 -16.33 -11.59 2.34
CA ALA A 49 -15.36 -12.28 1.51
C ALA A 49 -15.85 -12.35 0.05
N LYS A 50 -15.02 -11.85 -0.88
CA LYS A 50 -15.29 -11.73 -2.33
C LYS A 50 -16.30 -10.64 -2.73
N GLU A 51 -16.70 -9.77 -1.81
CA GLU A 51 -17.49 -8.58 -2.14
C GLU A 51 -16.66 -7.56 -2.92
N HIS A 52 -17.31 -6.83 -3.83
CA HIS A 52 -16.74 -5.70 -4.52
C HIS A 52 -17.73 -4.53 -4.57
N LEU A 53 -17.25 -3.33 -4.24
CA LEU A 53 -17.98 -2.09 -4.32
C LEU A 53 -17.47 -1.29 -5.51
N THR A 54 -18.35 -0.99 -6.45
CA THR A 54 -18.02 -0.12 -7.59
C THR A 54 -18.55 1.28 -7.31
N THR A 55 -17.64 2.25 -7.37
CA THR A 55 -17.92 3.69 -7.18
C THR A 55 -17.73 4.43 -8.49
N GLU A 56 -18.07 5.72 -8.50
CA GLU A 56 -17.90 6.61 -9.66
C GLU A 56 -16.43 6.81 -10.09
N ILE A 57 -15.46 6.46 -9.21
CA ILE A 57 -14.02 6.71 -9.38
C ILE A 57 -13.24 5.38 -9.55
N GLY A 58 -13.73 4.29 -8.98
CA GLY A 58 -13.04 3.00 -9.02
C GLY A 58 -13.82 1.87 -8.37
N THR A 59 -13.27 0.67 -8.47
CA THR A 59 -13.78 -0.53 -7.82
C THR A 59 -12.88 -0.90 -6.64
N VAL A 60 -13.51 -1.26 -5.54
CA VAL A 60 -12.87 -1.66 -4.29
C VAL A 60 -13.29 -3.09 -4.01
N ALA A 61 -12.33 -4.01 -3.90
CA ALA A 61 -12.60 -5.44 -3.73
C ALA A 61 -11.94 -5.99 -2.47
N ALA A 62 -12.70 -6.78 -1.70
CA ALA A 62 -12.16 -7.51 -0.57
C ALA A 62 -11.16 -8.58 -1.05
N LYS A 63 -9.97 -8.58 -0.47
CA LYS A 63 -8.96 -9.61 -0.66
C LYS A 63 -8.80 -10.39 0.63
N HIS A 64 -9.00 -11.69 0.53
CA HIS A 64 -8.66 -12.56 1.64
C HIS A 64 -7.14 -12.59 1.82
N GLY A 65 -6.73 -12.58 3.08
CA GLY A 65 -5.37 -12.82 3.49
C GLY A 65 -4.87 -14.18 2.99
N SER A 66 -3.56 -14.32 2.90
CA SER A 66 -2.92 -15.60 2.60
C SER A 66 -2.44 -16.25 3.88
N GLU A 67 -2.75 -17.52 4.08
CA GLU A 67 -2.14 -18.31 5.15
C GLU A 67 -0.60 -18.35 5.00
N PRO A 68 0.16 -18.43 6.11
CA PRO A 68 1.59 -18.70 6.07
C PRO A 68 1.87 -19.99 5.31
N ARG A 69 2.71 -19.93 4.26
CA ARG A 69 3.13 -21.11 3.51
C ARG A 69 4.64 -21.20 3.50
N TRP A 70 5.15 -22.43 3.58
CA TRP A 70 6.57 -22.69 3.42
C TRP A 70 7.01 -22.33 2.00
N LYS A 71 8.12 -21.59 1.89
CA LYS A 71 8.71 -21.21 0.61
C LYS A 71 10.21 -21.43 0.64
N VAL A 72 10.74 -21.93 -0.47
CA VAL A 72 12.17 -22.01 -0.72
C VAL A 72 12.67 -20.62 -1.11
N LYS A 73 13.57 -20.05 -0.32
CA LYS A 73 14.22 -18.76 -0.56
C LYS A 73 15.63 -18.95 -1.12
N ASP A 74 16.33 -19.98 -0.66
CA ASP A 74 17.63 -20.39 -1.18
C ASP A 74 17.54 -21.85 -1.64
N ALA A 75 17.45 -22.02 -2.96
CA ALA A 75 17.34 -23.33 -3.58
C ALA A 75 18.60 -24.18 -3.39
N VAL A 76 19.79 -23.57 -3.33
CA VAL A 76 21.05 -24.30 -3.20
C VAL A 76 21.22 -24.81 -1.78
N ALA A 77 20.95 -23.97 -0.78
CA ALA A 77 20.97 -24.39 0.61
C ALA A 77 19.95 -25.49 0.89
N PHE A 78 18.76 -25.40 0.27
CA PHE A 78 17.73 -26.43 0.41
C PHE A 78 18.12 -27.75 -0.27
N ALA A 79 18.71 -27.71 -1.47
CA ALA A 79 19.22 -28.92 -2.14
C ALA A 79 20.31 -29.63 -1.33
N GLN A 80 21.27 -28.87 -0.77
CA GLN A 80 22.31 -29.43 0.10
C GLN A 80 21.73 -30.06 1.37
N TRP A 81 20.68 -29.45 1.93
CA TRP A 81 19.98 -30.04 3.06
C TRP A 81 19.29 -31.36 2.68
N LEU A 82 18.62 -31.41 1.53
CA LEU A 82 17.98 -32.64 1.03
C LEU A 82 18.99 -33.78 0.80
N GLU A 83 20.13 -33.50 0.18
CA GLU A 83 21.21 -34.49 -0.01
C GLU A 83 21.73 -35.02 1.33
N THR A 84 22.01 -34.12 2.29
CA THR A 84 22.55 -34.51 3.60
C THR A 84 21.57 -35.29 4.49
N HIS A 85 20.28 -35.22 4.19
CA HIS A 85 19.22 -35.89 4.94
C HIS A 85 18.64 -37.13 4.22
N GLY A 86 19.28 -37.59 3.12
CA GLY A 86 18.93 -38.82 2.43
C GLY A 86 17.79 -38.69 1.40
N GLU A 87 17.43 -37.46 1.04
CA GLU A 87 16.39 -37.13 0.05
C GLU A 87 16.99 -36.89 -1.34
N GLU A 88 18.02 -37.65 -1.73
CA GLU A 88 18.77 -37.48 -2.98
C GLU A 88 17.87 -37.58 -4.24
N SER A 89 16.79 -38.35 -4.18
CA SER A 89 15.81 -38.46 -5.27
C SER A 89 14.99 -37.19 -5.50
N SER A 90 15.08 -36.24 -4.57
CA SER A 90 14.37 -34.96 -4.57
C SER A 90 15.25 -33.80 -5.10
N VAL A 91 16.46 -34.11 -5.58
CA VAL A 91 17.44 -33.16 -6.14
C VAL A 91 17.81 -33.58 -7.58
N GLU A 92 17.97 -32.62 -8.48
CA GLU A 92 18.43 -32.88 -9.86
C GLU A 92 19.95 -33.16 -9.91
N GLN A 93 20.47 -33.63 -11.05
CA GLN A 93 21.92 -33.91 -11.24
C GLN A 93 22.84 -32.68 -11.02
N VAL A 94 22.26 -31.48 -10.99
CA VAL A 94 22.87 -30.25 -10.50
C VAL A 94 22.13 -29.93 -9.19
N PRO A 95 22.81 -29.56 -8.08
CA PRO A 95 22.21 -29.41 -6.75
C PRO A 95 21.15 -28.29 -6.74
N TYR A 96 19.96 -28.69 -7.15
CA TYR A 96 18.78 -27.89 -7.34
C TYR A 96 17.59 -28.77 -6.98
N PRO A 97 16.70 -28.30 -6.11
CA PRO A 97 15.56 -29.08 -5.67
C PRO A 97 14.62 -29.30 -6.87
N VAL A 98 14.10 -30.51 -7.00
CA VAL A 98 13.10 -30.81 -8.04
C VAL A 98 11.84 -29.98 -7.76
N GLU A 99 11.18 -29.50 -8.82
CA GLU A 99 10.05 -28.57 -8.73
C GLU A 99 8.94 -29.04 -7.75
N TRP A 100 8.67 -30.34 -7.68
CA TRP A 100 7.66 -30.88 -6.77
C TRP A 100 8.04 -30.76 -5.29
N ALA A 101 9.34 -30.83 -4.95
CA ALA A 101 9.85 -30.71 -3.59
C ALA A 101 9.84 -29.25 -3.10
N THR A 102 9.72 -28.28 -4.01
CA THR A 102 9.58 -26.85 -3.65
C THR A 102 8.15 -26.43 -3.30
N LYS A 103 7.18 -27.35 -3.43
CA LYS A 103 5.78 -27.07 -3.11
C LYS A 103 5.56 -26.98 -1.59
N PRO A 104 4.73 -26.04 -1.10
CA PRO A 104 4.50 -25.85 0.34
C PRO A 104 4.08 -27.12 1.08
N ASP A 105 3.15 -27.89 0.51
CA ASP A 105 2.63 -29.12 1.11
C ASP A 105 3.71 -30.20 1.25
N ALA A 106 4.63 -30.28 0.28
CA ALA A 106 5.76 -31.21 0.31
C ALA A 106 6.78 -30.81 1.38
N ILE A 107 7.07 -29.51 1.49
CA ILE A 107 7.97 -28.97 2.52
C ILE A 107 7.38 -29.18 3.92
N GLU A 108 6.08 -28.96 4.10
CA GLU A 108 5.38 -29.20 5.37
C GLU A 108 5.44 -30.68 5.76
N HIS A 109 5.25 -31.59 4.81
CA HIS A 109 5.37 -33.02 5.05
C HIS A 109 6.81 -33.41 5.45
N LEU A 110 7.82 -32.87 4.77
CA LEU A 110 9.23 -33.09 5.09
C LEU A 110 9.58 -32.59 6.51
N ILE A 111 9.15 -31.39 6.86
CA ILE A 111 9.32 -30.84 8.22
C ILE A 111 8.69 -31.79 9.25
N GLY A 112 7.48 -32.30 8.97
CA GLY A 112 6.80 -33.26 9.83
C GLY A 112 7.55 -34.58 10.00
N GLN A 113 8.13 -35.12 8.91
CA GLN A 113 8.91 -36.35 8.95
C GLN A 113 10.23 -36.19 9.73
N HIS A 114 10.86 -35.03 9.66
CA HIS A 114 12.11 -34.70 10.36
C HIS A 114 11.87 -34.05 11.74
N GLY A 115 10.73 -34.33 12.37
CA GLY A 115 10.48 -33.95 13.77
C GLY A 115 10.30 -32.45 14.02
N GLY A 116 9.97 -31.68 12.98
CA GLY A 116 9.74 -30.23 13.07
C GLY A 116 10.99 -29.38 12.82
N GLU A 117 12.11 -29.99 12.41
CA GLU A 117 13.30 -29.23 12.03
C GLU A 117 13.05 -28.45 10.73
N GLN A 118 13.38 -27.16 10.73
CA GLN A 118 13.22 -26.29 9.57
C GLN A 118 14.38 -26.50 8.58
N PRO A 119 14.11 -26.86 7.31
CA PRO A 119 15.15 -27.05 6.31
C PRO A 119 15.92 -25.77 6.02
N ALA A 120 17.22 -25.90 5.76
CA ALA A 120 18.04 -24.76 5.34
C ALA A 120 17.51 -24.18 4.02
N GLY A 121 17.49 -22.85 3.91
CA GLY A 121 17.00 -22.16 2.70
C GLY A 121 15.48 -22.10 2.55
N VAL A 122 14.72 -22.69 3.48
CA VAL A 122 13.26 -22.61 3.55
C VAL A 122 12.85 -21.62 4.63
N GLU A 123 11.91 -20.73 4.33
CA GLU A 123 11.30 -19.82 5.31
C GLU A 123 9.78 -19.97 5.30
N LEU A 124 9.15 -19.88 6.48
CA LEU A 124 7.70 -19.74 6.57
C LEU A 124 7.35 -18.30 6.19
N SER A 125 6.65 -18.12 5.07
CA SER A 125 6.20 -16.78 4.69
C SER A 125 5.25 -16.25 5.75
N ARG A 126 5.38 -14.98 6.15
CA ARG A 126 4.36 -14.36 7.00
C ARG A 126 3.02 -14.37 6.25
N GLY A 127 1.99 -14.92 6.90
CA GLY A 127 0.63 -14.79 6.39
C GLY A 127 0.28 -13.31 6.27
N THR A 128 -0.54 -12.97 5.28
CA THR A 128 -1.08 -11.62 5.14
C THR A 128 -2.49 -11.60 5.71
N GLY A 129 -2.87 -10.54 6.41
CA GLY A 129 -4.24 -10.36 6.86
C GLY A 129 -5.17 -10.02 5.70
N ASP A 130 -6.48 -10.11 5.95
CA ASP A 130 -7.49 -9.59 5.03
C ASP A 130 -7.21 -8.12 4.71
N THR A 131 -7.41 -7.75 3.46
CA THR A 131 -7.16 -6.39 2.99
C THR A 131 -8.10 -6.02 1.86
N VAL A 132 -8.02 -4.79 1.39
CA VAL A 132 -8.86 -4.28 0.32
C VAL A 132 -7.99 -3.79 -0.83
N ALA A 133 -8.33 -4.21 -2.05
CA ALA A 133 -7.67 -3.78 -3.27
C ALA A 133 -8.51 -2.73 -4.01
N VAL A 134 -7.87 -1.68 -4.48
CA VAL A 134 -8.51 -0.59 -5.23
C VAL A 134 -8.04 -0.61 -6.68
N SER A 135 -9.00 -0.64 -7.62
CA SER A 135 -8.77 -0.57 -9.06
C SER A 135 -9.43 0.69 -9.62
N LYS A 136 -8.69 1.50 -10.37
CA LYS A 136 -9.22 2.74 -10.96
C LYS A 136 -9.99 2.45 -12.24
N VAL A 137 -11.11 3.14 -12.44
CA VAL A 137 -11.93 3.03 -13.65
C VAL A 137 -11.80 4.26 -14.56
N LYS A 138 -11.39 5.41 -14.01
CA LYS A 138 -11.16 6.65 -14.75
C LYS A 138 -9.70 7.10 -14.69
N GLU A 139 -9.26 7.82 -15.73
CA GLU A 139 -7.96 8.49 -15.72
C GLU A 139 -7.92 9.63 -14.70
N TRP A 140 -6.75 9.87 -14.11
CA TRP A 140 -6.55 10.92 -13.10
C TRP A 140 -6.98 12.30 -13.57
N SER A 141 -6.72 12.64 -14.84
CA SER A 141 -7.12 13.90 -15.46
C SER A 141 -8.64 14.13 -15.40
N GLN A 142 -9.43 13.06 -15.53
CA GLN A 142 -10.89 13.12 -15.47
C GLN A 142 -11.39 13.28 -14.03
N ILE A 143 -10.71 12.66 -13.06
CA ILE A 143 -11.02 12.81 -11.63
C ILE A 143 -10.79 14.25 -11.18
N PHE A 144 -9.73 14.91 -11.65
CA PHE A 144 -9.47 16.31 -11.34
C PHE A 144 -10.48 17.27 -11.97
N ASN A 145 -11.19 16.89 -13.03
CA ASN A 145 -12.22 17.75 -13.62
C ASN A 145 -13.60 17.59 -12.95
N ASP A 146 -13.74 16.60 -12.06
CA ASP A 146 -14.97 16.34 -11.32
C ASP A 146 -15.02 17.18 -10.03
N GLN A 147 -15.93 18.15 -9.97
CA GLN A 147 -16.12 19.03 -8.81
C GLN A 147 -16.44 18.26 -7.52
N LYS A 148 -17.15 17.13 -7.61
CA LYS A 148 -17.48 16.31 -6.43
C LYS A 148 -16.27 15.57 -5.91
N ALA A 149 -15.45 15.02 -6.80
CA ALA A 149 -14.21 14.36 -6.43
C ALA A 149 -13.21 15.35 -5.81
N GLN A 150 -13.13 16.58 -6.35
CA GLN A 150 -12.34 17.65 -5.76
C GLN A 150 -12.82 18.05 -4.35
N SER A 151 -14.15 18.19 -4.13
CA SER A 151 -14.68 18.54 -2.81
C SER A 151 -14.40 17.45 -1.78
N GLN A 152 -14.54 16.18 -2.18
CA GLN A 152 -14.22 15.04 -1.32
C GLN A 152 -12.73 14.98 -0.98
N ALA A 153 -11.85 15.25 -1.95
CA ALA A 153 -10.41 15.30 -1.72
C ALA A 153 -10.01 16.42 -0.73
N ARG A 154 -10.65 17.60 -0.82
CA ARG A 154 -10.45 18.69 0.14
C ARG A 154 -10.90 18.32 1.55
N GLN A 155 -12.04 17.65 1.66
CA GLN A 155 -12.57 17.18 2.94
C GLN A 155 -11.66 16.12 3.58
N LEU A 156 -11.17 15.16 2.80
CA LEU A 156 -10.19 14.17 3.26
C LEU A 156 -8.92 14.85 3.77
N LEU A 157 -8.39 15.82 3.03
CA LEU A 157 -7.21 16.58 3.45
C LEU A 157 -7.44 17.51 4.64
N GLY A 158 -8.66 17.57 5.20
CA GLY A 158 -9.00 18.49 6.29
C GLY A 158 -8.94 19.96 5.88
N ILE A 159 -8.90 20.24 4.58
CA ILE A 159 -8.93 21.60 4.02
C ILE A 159 -10.40 21.99 3.94
N THR A 160 -11.01 22.32 5.08
CA THR A 160 -12.26 23.06 5.09
C THR A 160 -12.00 24.39 4.39
N SER A 161 -12.77 24.65 3.32
CA SER A 161 -12.80 25.98 2.71
C SER A 161 -13.23 26.92 3.83
N GLY A 162 -12.37 27.87 4.19
CA GLY A 162 -12.60 28.74 5.34
C GLY A 162 -14.00 29.35 5.31
N ASP A 163 -14.61 29.41 6.48
CA ASP A 163 -15.75 30.28 6.76
C ASP A 163 -15.49 31.63 6.11
N SER A 164 -16.25 31.91 5.06
CA SER A 164 -16.41 33.27 4.56
C SER A 164 -17.40 33.96 5.51
N ALA A 165 -16.95 34.26 6.73
CA ALA A 165 -17.55 35.27 7.58
C ALA A 165 -16.80 36.57 7.29
N GLY A 166 -17.19 37.23 6.19
CA GLY A 166 -16.93 38.64 6.02
C GLY A 166 -17.76 39.40 7.04
N ASP A 167 -17.11 39.86 8.10
CA ASP A 167 -17.51 41.05 8.85
C ASP A 167 -16.38 42.08 8.66
N GLU A 168 -16.38 42.73 7.49
CA GLU A 168 -15.91 44.11 7.40
C GLU A 168 -16.97 44.98 8.09
N ASP A 169 -16.64 45.65 9.19
CA ASP A 169 -16.49 47.10 9.12
C ASP A 169 -15.99 47.71 10.44
N GLY A 170 -15.07 48.66 10.29
CA GLY A 170 -14.39 49.31 11.40
C GLY A 170 -15.25 50.34 12.11
N LYS A 171 -15.11 50.39 13.44
CA LYS A 171 -15.25 51.63 14.22
C LYS A 171 -14.15 51.70 15.27
N ALA A 172 -13.05 52.33 14.90
CA ALA A 172 -12.21 53.03 15.86
C ALA A 172 -12.97 54.29 16.29
N GLU A 173 -13.63 54.27 17.44
CA GLU A 173 -14.03 55.49 18.13
C GLU A 173 -13.14 55.70 19.35
N GLU A 174 -12.41 56.78 19.23
CA GLU A 174 -11.48 57.45 20.13
C GLU A 174 -12.22 57.93 21.38
N TYR A 175 -11.92 57.34 22.55
CA TYR A 175 -12.36 57.87 23.83
C TYR A 175 -11.30 58.84 24.39
N TRP A 176 -11.47 60.12 24.07
CA TRP A 176 -10.99 61.24 24.89
C TRP A 176 -12.18 62.12 25.26
N ALA A 177 -12.61 62.03 26.52
CA ALA A 177 -13.34 63.06 27.25
C ALA A 177 -13.10 62.88 28.75
#